data_AF-A0A8K0EJK5-F1
#
_entry.id   AF-A0A8K0EJK5-F1
#
_cell.length_a   1.000
_cell.length_b   1.000
_cell.length_c   1.000
_cell.angle_alpha   90.00
_cell.angle_beta   90.00
_cell.angle_gamma   90.00
#
_symmetry.space_group_name_H-M   'P 1'
#
loop_
_entity.id
_entity.type
_entity.pdbx_description
1 polymer ?
#
loop_
_entity_poly.entity_id
_entity_poly.type
_entity_poly.pdbx_seq_one_letter_code
_entity_poly.pdbx_strand_id
1 'polypeptide(L)'
;MAKMWKFLLFFVAVIACPDSSVGQQEYLTTVDNWNFYKVKVSGVMTNANVKATCEAAGMRYPCYWSGSDRCTNYHWTSGCITYDAAGVGCHTHSVLSANMCGTISGYGSRCQPLDDTFVKMPVYASIGDSAAGVDYETHAWNLHGADYSNMYALCADFDACGSAPCQNGAACQDGLHSFTCHCKPGYTGTLCADIDECISAPCQNGATCQDEVNSFTCQCAPGYTGTLCEDIDDCASSPCVHGTCTDDVGSYTCSCENGWEGTDCDHNTDDCASSPCWFGGTCVDGFRDFTCVCPKGFEGKKCEIAAFSGQCYQFSPDALSHPEAQQACSTKNGHLADVKDGQQQLFITDGIATTTGASSWLGMQLLHVYTLAYSDGSVAQAGPLQLSAAHCDLCVLLDSSNRNQAEPTPCAEQHNYVCQSNIESCGSNVCQNSGNCTSCFGESVFFCDCPDGFVGKSCEINVDWCALVTCPFDWTCQDDGTHFTCLAGSARLKDPYQCSSASCPDGMHCKEEGPSSFSCRSV
;
A
#
# COMPACT_ATOMS: atom_id res chain seq x y z
N MET A 1 38.55 30.94 76.22
CA MET A 1 38.25 32.37 76.47
C MET A 1 37.45 32.99 75.31
N ALA A 2 36.48 32.25 74.78
CA ALA A 2 35.34 32.78 74.05
C ALA A 2 34.25 33.05 75.10
N LYS A 3 34.06 34.32 75.52
CA LYS A 3 32.86 34.85 76.23
C LYS A 3 33.01 36.31 76.73
N MET A 4 33.90 37.14 76.17
CA MET A 4 34.09 38.52 76.64
C MET A 4 34.14 39.60 75.55
N TRP A 5 33.59 39.30 74.36
CA TRP A 5 33.48 40.26 73.24
C TRP A 5 32.07 40.29 72.63
N LYS A 6 31.05 40.04 73.45
CA LYS A 6 29.63 40.22 73.09
C LYS A 6 28.91 41.29 73.92
N PHE A 7 29.63 42.05 74.74
CA PHE A 7 29.04 43.01 75.68
C PHE A 7 29.41 44.49 75.46
N LEU A 8 30.21 44.82 74.42
CA LEU A 8 30.68 46.21 74.23
C LEU A 8 30.41 46.83 72.84
N LEU A 9 29.63 46.20 71.98
CA LEU A 9 29.07 46.81 70.76
C LEU A 9 27.53 46.87 70.81
N PHE A 10 26.98 47.00 72.01
CA PHE A 10 25.55 47.19 72.28
C PHE A 10 25.14 48.67 72.38
N PHE A 11 26.02 49.61 72.02
CA PHE A 11 25.76 51.05 72.15
C PHE A 11 25.98 51.91 70.90
N VAL A 12 26.18 51.31 69.71
CA VAL A 12 26.15 52.06 68.44
C VAL A 12 25.44 51.22 67.37
N ALA A 13 24.13 51.09 67.50
CA ALA A 13 23.20 50.77 66.42
C ALA A 13 21.75 50.95 66.91
N VAL A 14 21.36 52.18 67.26
CA VAL A 14 19.95 52.59 67.04
C VAL A 14 19.85 52.93 65.56
N ILE A 15 19.98 51.91 64.72
CA ILE A 15 19.38 51.92 63.39
C ILE A 15 18.02 51.31 63.67
N ALA A 16 16.97 52.13 63.52
CA ALA A 16 15.60 51.70 63.59
C ALA A 16 15.47 50.37 62.83
N CYS A 17 15.04 49.30 63.52
CA CYS A 17 14.41 48.21 62.78
C CYS A 17 13.26 48.87 62.01
N PRO A 18 13.21 48.78 60.67
CA PRO A 18 11.96 49.08 59.99
C PRO A 18 10.92 48.18 60.65
N ASP A 19 9.89 48.81 61.22
CA ASP A 19 8.78 48.10 61.82
C ASP A 19 8.30 47.05 60.80
N SER A 20 8.42 45.77 61.16
CA SER A 20 8.14 44.64 60.26
C SER A 20 6.67 44.56 59.82
N SER A 21 5.83 45.49 60.31
CA SER A 21 4.45 45.69 59.89
C SER A 21 4.27 46.76 58.80
N VAL A 22 5.31 47.50 58.41
CA VAL A 22 5.24 48.47 57.29
C VAL A 22 5.05 47.70 55.99
N GLY A 23 3.93 47.96 55.30
CA GLY A 23 3.50 47.20 54.12
C GLY A 23 2.63 45.97 54.42
N GLN A 24 2.26 45.70 55.69
CA GLN A 24 1.18 44.75 55.97
C GLN A 24 -0.14 45.31 55.43
N GLN A 25 -0.72 44.56 54.50
CA GLN A 25 -2.04 44.81 53.92
C GLN A 25 -3.07 43.91 54.58
N GLU A 26 -4.23 44.47 54.91
CA GLU A 26 -5.35 43.72 55.47
C GLU A 26 -6.58 43.97 54.59
N TYR A 27 -7.21 42.88 54.13
CA TYR A 27 -8.40 42.93 53.28
C TYR A 27 -9.59 43.49 54.06
N LEU A 28 -10.33 44.41 53.43
CA LEU A 28 -11.51 45.05 54.00
C LEU A 28 -12.80 44.52 53.39
N THR A 29 -12.96 44.68 52.07
CA THR A 29 -14.19 44.34 51.35
C THR A 29 -13.93 44.33 49.85
N THR A 30 -14.82 43.67 49.11
CA THR A 30 -14.92 43.78 47.65
C THR A 30 -16.15 44.61 47.30
N VAL A 31 -16.03 45.50 46.32
CA VAL A 31 -17.17 46.23 45.72
C VAL A 31 -17.02 46.14 44.21
N ASP A 32 -18.04 45.62 43.53
CA ASP A 32 -17.96 45.24 42.12
C ASP A 32 -16.73 44.34 41.86
N ASN A 33 -15.81 44.77 40.99
CA ASN A 33 -14.56 44.05 40.68
C ASN A 33 -13.34 44.68 41.38
N TRP A 34 -13.50 45.36 42.51
CA TRP A 34 -12.40 46.00 43.25
C TRP A 34 -12.29 45.45 44.66
N ASN A 35 -11.10 44.97 45.02
CA ASN A 35 -10.72 44.51 46.35
C ASN A 35 -10.07 45.67 47.12
N PHE A 36 -10.60 46.01 48.28
CA PHE A 36 -10.10 47.11 49.12
C PHE A 36 -9.30 46.58 50.30
N TYR A 37 -8.18 47.23 50.57
CA TYR A 37 -7.24 46.88 51.63
C TYR A 37 -6.87 48.11 52.46
N LYS A 38 -6.65 47.91 53.76
CA LYS A 38 -5.91 48.89 54.59
C LYS A 38 -4.44 48.51 54.61
N VAL A 39 -3.55 49.43 54.28
CA VAL A 39 -2.09 49.20 54.20
C VAL A 39 -1.37 50.13 55.15
N LYS A 40 -0.51 49.59 56.04
CA LYS A 40 0.20 50.44 57.01
C LYS A 40 1.18 51.38 56.30
N VAL A 41 1.04 52.70 56.55
CA VAL A 41 1.88 53.74 55.96
C VAL A 41 3.05 54.05 56.89
N SER A 42 4.24 54.29 56.32
CA SER A 42 5.42 54.75 57.07
C SER A 42 5.68 56.23 56.81
N GLY A 43 5.71 57.02 57.88
CA GLY A 43 6.01 58.46 57.84
C GLY A 43 4.76 59.35 57.71
N VAL A 44 4.98 60.64 57.43
CA VAL A 44 3.92 61.66 57.44
C VAL A 44 2.83 61.28 56.43
N MET A 45 1.58 61.27 56.88
CA MET A 45 0.44 60.98 56.04
C MET A 45 0.16 62.16 55.09
N THR A 46 0.88 62.24 53.97
CA THR A 46 0.61 63.15 52.84
C THR A 46 -0.08 62.41 51.69
N ASN A 47 -0.67 63.14 50.73
CA ASN A 47 -1.27 62.48 49.55
C ASN A 47 -0.20 61.75 48.73
N ALA A 48 1.00 62.33 48.63
CA ALA A 48 2.14 61.71 47.97
C ALA A 48 2.60 60.42 48.67
N ASN A 49 2.62 60.39 50.01
CA ASN A 49 3.06 59.21 50.75
C ASN A 49 2.02 58.10 50.74
N VAL A 50 0.72 58.40 50.76
CA VAL A 50 -0.34 57.39 50.60
C VAL A 50 -0.33 56.81 49.20
N LYS A 51 -0.21 57.66 48.18
CA LYS A 51 0.02 57.25 46.80
C LYS A 51 1.22 56.31 46.71
N ALA A 52 2.38 56.75 47.19
CA ALA A 52 3.59 55.96 47.18
C ALA A 52 3.46 54.66 47.99
N THR A 53 2.68 54.65 49.08
CA THR A 53 2.45 53.44 49.88
C THR A 53 1.59 52.43 49.13
N CYS A 54 0.47 52.86 48.53
CA CYS A 54 -0.34 51.97 47.72
C CYS A 54 0.44 51.48 46.49
N GLU A 55 1.13 52.38 45.79
CA GLU A 55 1.97 52.03 44.63
C GLU A 55 3.13 51.09 45.02
N ALA A 56 3.76 51.27 46.19
CA ALA A 56 4.78 50.38 46.70
C ALA A 56 4.23 49.02 47.15
N ALA A 57 2.98 48.99 47.64
CA ALA A 57 2.21 47.77 47.84
C ALA A 57 1.58 47.26 46.53
N GLY A 58 1.85 47.94 45.42
CA GLY A 58 1.41 47.56 44.10
C GLY A 58 -0.06 47.80 43.78
N MET A 59 -0.83 48.34 44.71
CA MET A 59 -2.25 48.65 44.56
C MET A 59 -2.44 50.09 44.10
N ARG A 60 -3.64 50.42 43.66
CA ARG A 60 -4.03 51.80 43.41
C ARG A 60 -4.54 52.44 44.69
N TYR A 61 -4.54 53.76 44.72
CA TYR A 61 -5.19 54.53 45.77
C TYR A 61 -6.49 55.12 45.22
N PRO A 62 -7.65 54.90 45.88
CA PRO A 62 -8.88 55.59 45.55
C PRO A 62 -8.81 57.05 45.99
N CYS A 63 -9.44 57.96 45.25
CA CYS A 63 -9.52 59.38 45.62
C CYS A 63 -10.98 59.82 45.83
N TYR A 64 -11.18 60.83 46.69
CA TYR A 64 -12.50 61.39 47.03
C TYR A 64 -12.68 62.81 46.49
N TRP A 65 -13.91 63.16 46.06
CA TRP A 65 -14.33 64.52 45.70
C TRP A 65 -15.55 64.96 46.52
N SER A 66 -15.54 66.18 47.06
CA SER A 66 -16.70 66.80 47.73
C SER A 66 -17.52 67.66 46.76
N GLY A 67 -18.71 67.20 46.36
CA GLY A 67 -19.65 67.96 45.53
C GLY A 67 -20.54 67.06 44.67
N SER A 68 -21.85 67.32 44.63
CA SER A 68 -22.85 66.42 44.02
C SER A 68 -22.91 66.43 42.49
N ASP A 69 -22.18 67.31 41.81
CA ASP A 69 -22.23 67.43 40.35
C ASP A 69 -20.83 67.33 39.75
N ARG A 70 -20.64 66.40 38.80
CA ARG A 70 -19.52 66.26 37.82
C ARG A 70 -18.58 65.07 38.04
N CYS A 71 -18.99 63.91 37.50
CA CYS A 71 -18.06 62.89 36.99
C CYS A 71 -17.89 62.94 35.47
N THR A 72 -18.47 63.93 34.76
CA THR A 72 -18.74 63.80 33.32
C THR A 72 -17.92 64.68 32.38
N ASN A 73 -16.97 65.50 32.84
CA ASN A 73 -16.20 66.35 31.93
C ASN A 73 -14.82 66.63 32.52
N TYR A 74 -13.80 65.87 32.13
CA TYR A 74 -12.45 66.33 31.81
C TYR A 74 -11.50 65.12 31.73
N HIS A 75 -10.62 65.17 30.73
CA HIS A 75 -9.67 64.13 30.38
C HIS A 75 -8.80 63.67 31.57
N TRP A 76 -8.94 62.38 31.86
CA TRP A 76 -7.98 61.43 32.42
C TRP A 76 -6.52 61.93 32.42
N THR A 77 -5.97 62.15 33.60
CA THR A 77 -4.52 62.18 33.83
C THR A 77 -4.17 61.26 35.00
N SER A 78 -3.04 60.60 34.85
CA SER A 78 -2.59 59.39 35.52
C SER A 78 -2.56 59.44 37.05
N GLY A 79 -3.21 58.46 37.70
CA GLY A 79 -2.82 58.04 39.05
C GLY A 79 -3.94 57.58 39.98
N CYS A 80 -5.21 57.94 39.77
CA CYS A 80 -6.31 57.59 40.70
C CYS A 80 -7.41 56.77 40.02
N ILE A 81 -8.06 55.87 40.75
CA ILE A 81 -9.31 55.24 40.30
C ILE A 81 -10.46 56.21 40.56
N THR A 82 -11.14 56.64 39.49
CA THR A 82 -12.43 57.34 39.54
C THR A 82 -13.49 56.47 38.85
N TYR A 83 -14.70 56.38 39.41
CA TYR A 83 -15.79 55.50 38.93
C TYR A 83 -16.79 56.26 38.03
N ASP A 84 -17.16 55.71 36.86
CA ASP A 84 -18.38 56.04 36.08
C ASP A 84 -18.92 54.76 35.39
N ALA A 85 -20.17 54.60 34.92
CA ALA A 85 -20.90 55.42 33.95
C ALA A 85 -22.41 55.64 34.26
N ALA A 86 -22.90 55.28 35.46
CA ALA A 86 -24.34 55.34 35.80
C ALA A 86 -24.76 56.53 36.69
N GLY A 87 -23.87 57.48 36.97
CA GLY A 87 -24.25 58.71 37.69
C GLY A 87 -24.62 58.51 39.17
N VAL A 88 -23.88 57.69 39.91
CA VAL A 88 -24.00 57.61 41.38
C VAL A 88 -22.60 57.70 42.01
N GLY A 89 -22.10 58.92 42.17
CA GLY A 89 -20.83 59.21 42.86
C GLY A 89 -20.83 58.96 44.37
N CYS A 90 -21.57 57.97 44.89
CA CYS A 90 -21.82 57.79 46.33
C CYS A 90 -21.94 56.32 46.81
N HIS A 91 -21.52 55.31 46.04
CA HIS A 91 -21.53 53.93 46.55
C HIS A 91 -20.34 53.62 47.46
N THR A 92 -19.13 54.09 47.18
CA THR A 92 -17.94 53.72 47.97
C THR A 92 -17.98 54.21 49.40
N HIS A 93 -18.38 55.46 49.68
CA HIS A 93 -18.41 55.95 51.07
C HIS A 93 -19.50 55.24 51.90
N SER A 94 -20.66 54.91 51.32
CA SER A 94 -21.75 54.21 52.02
C SER A 94 -21.51 52.71 52.17
N VAL A 95 -20.89 52.06 51.17
CA VAL A 95 -20.58 50.62 51.20
C VAL A 95 -19.30 50.33 52.01
N LEU A 96 -18.24 51.14 51.87
CA LEU A 96 -17.05 51.04 52.74
C LEU A 96 -17.41 51.38 54.19
N SER A 97 -18.23 52.40 54.45
CA SER A 97 -18.71 52.65 55.82
C SER A 97 -19.62 51.53 56.33
N ALA A 98 -20.53 50.97 55.51
CA ALA A 98 -21.36 49.85 55.95
C ALA A 98 -20.57 48.55 56.23
N ASN A 99 -19.51 48.27 55.49
CA ASN A 99 -18.70 47.06 55.69
C ASN A 99 -17.58 47.26 56.73
N MET A 100 -17.03 48.46 56.87
CA MET A 100 -16.06 48.78 57.93
C MET A 100 -16.72 49.12 59.27
N CYS A 101 -18.00 49.52 59.27
CA CYS A 101 -18.74 49.93 60.47
C CYS A 101 -20.00 49.12 60.78
N GLY A 102 -20.35 48.11 59.95
CA GLY A 102 -21.58 47.33 60.07
C GLY A 102 -22.85 48.07 59.60
N THR A 103 -23.89 47.33 59.21
CA THR A 103 -25.22 47.91 58.90
C THR A 103 -25.97 48.21 60.19
N ILE A 104 -26.16 49.49 60.52
CA ILE A 104 -27.07 49.91 61.59
C ILE A 104 -28.26 50.62 60.95
N SER A 105 -29.42 49.97 61.01
CA SER A 105 -30.70 50.56 60.63
C SER A 105 -31.12 51.61 61.66
N GLY A 106 -31.21 52.86 61.23
CA GLY A 106 -31.89 53.92 61.97
C GLY A 106 -31.03 55.15 62.26
N TYR A 107 -31.30 56.21 61.50
CA TYR A 107 -31.01 57.63 61.80
C TYR A 107 -29.69 57.98 62.52
N GLY A 108 -28.72 58.46 61.74
CA GLY A 108 -27.79 59.50 62.19
C GLY A 108 -26.56 59.02 62.97
N SER A 109 -25.51 58.71 62.22
CA SER A 109 -24.09 58.89 62.57
C SER A 109 -23.60 58.32 63.90
N ARG A 110 -22.97 57.13 63.85
CA ARG A 110 -21.79 56.71 64.63
C ARG A 110 -21.24 55.40 64.04
N CYS A 111 -20.12 55.49 63.33
CA CYS A 111 -19.31 54.32 62.97
C CYS A 111 -18.51 53.90 64.20
N GLN A 112 -18.56 52.62 64.61
CA GLN A 112 -17.47 52.06 65.41
C GLN A 112 -16.49 51.41 64.44
N PRO A 113 -15.25 51.92 64.31
CA PRO A 113 -14.19 51.13 63.71
C PRO A 113 -14.02 49.87 64.57
N LEU A 114 -13.92 48.70 63.95
CA LEU A 114 -13.79 47.44 64.70
C LEU A 114 -12.51 47.38 65.57
N ASP A 115 -11.49 48.23 65.33
CA ASP A 115 -10.16 48.15 65.99
C ASP A 115 -9.38 49.48 66.20
N ASP A 116 -10.00 50.65 66.42
CA ASP A 116 -9.28 51.94 66.63
C ASP A 116 -8.29 52.35 65.50
N THR A 117 -8.44 51.79 64.29
CA THR A 117 -7.57 52.08 63.12
C THR A 117 -8.15 53.18 62.21
N PHE A 118 -7.31 54.10 61.75
CA PHE A 118 -7.69 55.17 60.83
C PHE A 118 -7.25 54.86 59.40
N VAL A 119 -8.16 54.94 58.43
CA VAL A 119 -7.85 54.74 57.01
C VAL A 119 -7.90 56.06 56.25
N LYS A 120 -6.80 56.47 55.62
CA LYS A 120 -6.64 57.71 54.85
C LYS A 120 -6.96 57.50 53.37
N MET A 121 -7.83 58.36 52.83
CA MET A 121 -8.07 58.54 51.39
C MET A 121 -7.62 59.93 50.94
N PRO A 122 -6.83 60.08 49.86
CA PRO A 122 -6.38 61.38 49.35
C PRO A 122 -7.50 62.20 48.69
N VAL A 123 -7.43 63.54 48.86
CA VAL A 123 -8.36 64.53 48.27
C VAL A 123 -7.66 65.34 47.16
N TYR A 124 -8.34 65.62 46.05
CA TYR A 124 -7.74 66.34 44.91
C TYR A 124 -7.55 67.84 45.17
N ALA A 125 -6.30 68.29 45.00
CA ALA A 125 -5.68 69.63 44.81
C ALA A 125 -6.29 70.95 45.33
N SER A 126 -7.58 71.09 45.66
CA SER A 126 -8.16 72.39 46.07
C SER A 126 -8.20 72.62 47.59
N ILE A 127 -7.79 71.64 48.42
CA ILE A 127 -7.85 71.75 49.91
C ILE A 127 -6.50 71.41 50.60
N GLY A 128 -5.38 71.43 49.87
CA GLY A 128 -4.06 71.05 50.41
C GLY A 128 -3.96 69.54 50.77
N ASP A 129 -2.91 69.13 51.48
CA ASP A 129 -2.57 67.74 51.90
C ASP A 129 -3.58 67.04 52.86
N SER A 130 -4.85 67.43 52.77
CA SER A 130 -5.94 66.91 53.57
C SER A 130 -6.29 65.46 53.21
N ALA A 131 -6.50 64.64 54.25
CA ALA A 131 -7.01 63.27 54.15
C ALA A 131 -8.47 63.16 54.57
N ALA A 132 -9.27 62.33 53.90
CA ALA A 132 -10.51 61.83 54.50
C ALA A 132 -10.18 60.58 55.34
N GLY A 133 -10.51 60.59 56.62
CA GLY A 133 -10.47 59.43 57.51
C GLY A 133 -11.79 59.25 58.24
N VAL A 134 -12.16 58.00 58.52
CA VAL A 134 -13.33 57.68 59.34
C VAL A 134 -12.91 57.71 60.80
N ASP A 135 -13.48 58.62 61.59
CA ASP A 135 -13.27 58.74 63.04
C ASP A 135 -14.60 58.59 63.80
N TYR A 136 -14.50 58.12 65.04
CA TYR A 136 -15.52 57.65 65.96
C TYR A 136 -16.66 58.64 66.23
N GLU A 137 -16.48 59.96 66.07
CA GLU A 137 -17.52 60.88 66.56
C GLU A 137 -18.04 62.03 65.69
N THR A 138 -17.47 62.38 64.54
CA THR A 138 -18.13 63.42 63.70
C THR A 138 -17.69 63.37 62.24
N HIS A 139 -18.67 63.33 61.33
CA HIS A 139 -18.66 63.77 59.93
C HIS A 139 -17.29 63.93 59.25
N ALA A 140 -17.06 63.16 58.18
CA ALA A 140 -15.86 63.19 57.33
C ALA A 140 -15.35 64.61 57.02
N TRP A 141 -14.20 65.00 57.58
CA TRP A 141 -13.42 66.16 57.15
C TRP A 141 -11.91 65.95 57.36
N ASN A 142 -11.15 66.37 56.34
CA ASN A 142 -9.73 66.70 56.27
C ASN A 142 -8.88 66.54 57.56
N LEU A 143 -8.25 65.37 57.72
CA LEU A 143 -7.15 65.15 58.65
C LEU A 143 -5.87 65.78 58.07
N HIS A 144 -5.64 67.06 58.36
CA HIS A 144 -4.42 67.78 57.97
C HIS A 144 -3.28 67.43 58.94
N GLY A 145 -2.20 66.81 58.45
CA GLY A 145 -0.98 66.59 59.23
C GLY A 145 -1.07 65.58 60.39
N ALA A 146 -2.04 64.66 60.36
CA ALA A 146 -2.14 63.59 61.35
C ALA A 146 -0.97 62.59 61.24
N ASP A 147 -0.25 62.37 62.35
CA ASP A 147 0.87 61.43 62.49
C ASP A 147 0.59 60.47 63.67
N TYR A 148 -0.51 59.73 63.57
CA TYR A 148 -0.88 58.72 64.55
C TYR A 148 -0.27 57.36 64.18
N SER A 149 0.16 56.59 65.18
CA SER A 149 0.82 55.29 64.99
C SER A 149 -0.06 54.22 64.31
N ASN A 150 -1.38 54.44 64.25
CA ASN A 150 -2.38 53.48 63.77
C ASN A 150 -3.08 53.96 62.49
N MET A 151 -2.34 54.60 61.58
CA MET A 151 -2.87 55.09 60.31
C MET A 151 -2.51 54.16 59.14
N TYR A 152 -3.50 53.90 58.29
CA TYR A 152 -3.41 53.04 57.12
C TYR A 152 -3.86 53.80 55.86
N ALA A 153 -3.26 53.50 54.72
CA ALA A 153 -3.76 53.91 53.42
C ALA A 153 -4.91 53.00 53.00
N LEU A 154 -6.00 53.57 52.46
CA LEU A 154 -6.93 52.76 51.66
C LEU A 154 -6.27 52.52 50.32
N CYS A 155 -6.07 51.26 49.98
CA CYS A 155 -5.59 50.85 48.68
C CYS A 155 -6.63 49.92 48.03
N ALA A 156 -6.71 49.94 46.71
CA ALA A 156 -7.64 49.14 45.93
C ALA A 156 -6.89 48.39 44.84
N ASP A 157 -7.20 47.09 44.71
CA ASP A 157 -6.74 46.23 43.63
C ASP A 157 -7.93 45.84 42.75
N PHE A 158 -7.73 45.79 41.43
CA PHE A 158 -8.78 45.37 40.52
C PHE A 158 -8.76 43.86 40.44
N ASP A 159 -9.84 43.20 40.84
CA ASP A 159 -10.01 41.77 40.63
C ASP A 159 -10.19 41.51 39.13
N ALA A 160 -9.06 41.22 38.48
CA ALA A 160 -9.05 40.97 37.06
C ALA A 160 -9.76 39.64 36.72
N CYS A 161 -9.90 38.74 37.69
CA CYS A 161 -10.61 37.48 37.57
C CYS A 161 -12.14 37.61 37.66
N GLY A 162 -12.66 38.72 38.19
CA GLY A 162 -14.11 38.98 38.29
C GLY A 162 -14.84 39.00 36.95
N SER A 163 -14.14 39.27 35.85
CA SER A 163 -14.68 39.19 34.48
C SER A 163 -14.60 37.80 33.83
N ALA A 164 -14.08 36.80 34.55
CA ALA A 164 -13.78 35.45 34.04
C ALA A 164 -12.99 35.45 32.71
N PRO A 165 -11.80 36.10 32.66
CA PRO A 165 -11.06 36.28 31.42
C PRO A 165 -10.44 34.96 30.89
N CYS A 166 -10.22 33.97 31.76
CA CYS A 166 -9.60 32.70 31.39
C CYS A 166 -10.57 31.79 30.64
N GLN A 167 -10.13 31.27 29.50
CA GLN A 167 -10.92 30.37 28.66
C GLN A 167 -10.81 28.91 29.13
N ASN A 168 -11.61 28.01 28.52
CA ASN A 168 -11.51 26.55 28.68
C ASN A 168 -11.54 26.02 30.12
N GLY A 169 -12.22 26.76 31.01
CA GLY A 169 -12.35 26.41 32.43
C GLY A 169 -11.01 26.40 33.17
N ALA A 170 -10.05 27.20 32.74
CA ALA A 170 -8.79 27.44 33.44
C ALA A 170 -9.03 28.24 34.74
N ALA A 171 -8.19 28.00 35.75
CA ALA A 171 -8.30 28.70 37.03
C ALA A 171 -7.65 30.08 36.91
N CYS A 172 -8.40 31.13 37.24
CA CYS A 172 -7.90 32.49 37.24
C CYS A 172 -7.27 32.81 38.61
N GLN A 173 -6.04 33.29 38.61
CA GLN A 173 -5.40 33.86 39.78
C GLN A 173 -5.25 35.36 39.58
N ASP A 174 -5.88 36.12 40.46
CA ASP A 174 -5.77 37.57 40.51
C ASP A 174 -4.35 37.98 40.89
N GLY A 175 -3.87 39.03 40.24
CA GLY A 175 -2.51 39.53 40.38
C GLY A 175 -2.51 41.04 40.37
N LEU A 176 -1.39 41.59 40.79
CA LEU A 176 -1.25 43.02 40.92
C LEU A 176 -1.38 43.71 39.55
N HIS A 177 -2.50 44.40 39.31
CA HIS A 177 -2.84 44.99 38.00
C HIS A 177 -2.82 44.01 36.82
N SER A 178 -2.91 42.71 37.08
CA SER A 178 -2.76 41.64 36.09
C SER A 178 -3.52 40.40 36.54
N PHE A 179 -3.60 39.39 35.69
CA PHE A 179 -4.10 38.09 36.09
C PHE A 179 -3.22 37.03 35.47
N THR A 180 -3.20 35.86 36.10
CA THR A 180 -2.55 34.67 35.54
C THR A 180 -3.60 33.60 35.41
N CYS A 181 -3.81 33.11 34.19
CA CYS A 181 -4.62 31.92 33.96
C CYS A 181 -3.75 30.67 34.10
N HIS A 182 -4.15 29.77 35.00
CA HIS A 182 -3.53 28.46 35.14
C HIS A 182 -4.15 27.51 34.14
N CYS A 183 -3.49 27.37 32.99
CA CYS A 183 -3.95 26.54 31.90
C CYS A 183 -3.89 25.06 32.28
N LYS A 184 -4.94 24.33 31.90
CA LYS A 184 -4.91 22.86 31.91
C LYS A 184 -4.00 22.36 30.77
N PRO A 185 -3.53 21.11 30.82
CA PRO A 185 -2.87 20.49 29.66
C PRO A 185 -3.71 20.65 28.38
N GLY A 186 -3.07 20.92 27.24
CA GLY A 186 -3.72 21.21 25.96
C GLY A 186 -4.00 22.69 25.69
N TYR A 187 -3.76 23.58 26.66
CA TYR A 187 -4.03 25.01 26.51
C TYR A 187 -2.77 25.86 26.73
N THR A 188 -2.65 26.97 26.00
CA THR A 188 -1.50 27.88 26.09
C THR A 188 -1.88 29.35 26.00
N GLY A 189 -0.89 30.23 26.18
CA GLY A 189 -1.05 31.68 26.12
C GLY A 189 -1.70 32.28 27.37
N THR A 190 -1.86 33.60 27.36
CA THR A 190 -2.32 34.37 28.53
C THR A 190 -3.77 34.11 28.92
N LEU A 191 -4.59 33.65 27.98
CA LEU A 191 -6.02 33.36 28.18
C LEU A 191 -6.34 31.85 28.16
N CYS A 192 -5.33 30.98 28.06
CA CYS A 192 -5.49 29.53 27.91
C CYS A 192 -6.34 29.14 26.68
N ALA A 193 -5.94 29.65 25.52
CA ALA A 193 -6.49 29.22 24.24
C ALA A 193 -6.03 27.78 23.94
N ASP A 194 -6.82 27.06 23.16
CA ASP A 194 -6.53 25.69 22.72
C ASP A 194 -5.22 25.65 21.91
N ILE A 195 -4.40 24.63 22.16
CA ILE A 195 -3.23 24.35 21.35
C ILE A 195 -3.70 23.57 20.13
N ASP A 196 -3.54 24.14 18.94
CA ASP A 196 -3.81 23.40 17.71
C ASP A 196 -2.66 22.41 17.45
N GLU A 197 -2.88 21.14 17.79
CA GLU A 197 -1.90 20.07 17.64
C GLU A 197 -1.65 19.71 16.16
N CYS A 198 -2.55 20.10 15.26
CA CYS A 198 -2.44 19.88 13.81
C CYS A 198 -1.47 20.83 13.11
N ILE A 199 -1.02 21.92 13.75
CA ILE A 199 -0.04 22.86 13.18
C ILE A 199 1.27 22.17 12.78
N SER A 200 1.68 21.15 13.52
CA SER A 200 2.89 20.37 13.21
C SER A 200 2.74 19.38 12.07
N ALA A 201 1.54 19.24 11.50
CA ALA A 201 1.17 18.25 10.49
C ALA A 201 1.60 16.81 10.87
N PRO A 202 1.11 16.27 12.00
CA PRO A 202 1.55 14.97 12.51
C PRO A 202 1.08 13.77 11.66
N CYS A 203 -0.02 13.93 10.92
CA CYS A 203 -0.60 12.87 10.09
C CYS A 203 0.20 12.67 8.80
N GLN A 204 0.46 11.41 8.46
CA GLN A 204 1.20 11.01 7.26
C GLN A 204 0.26 10.83 6.06
N ASN A 205 0.85 10.64 4.87
CA ASN A 205 0.16 10.16 3.67
C ASN A 205 -1.08 10.97 3.25
N GLY A 206 -1.07 12.28 3.50
CA GLY A 206 -2.17 13.18 3.13
C GLY A 206 -3.44 13.02 3.98
N ALA A 207 -3.35 12.33 5.12
CA ALA A 207 -4.46 12.19 6.06
C ALA A 207 -4.90 13.55 6.65
N THR A 208 -6.19 13.67 6.96
CA THR A 208 -6.77 14.89 7.53
C THR A 208 -6.58 14.88 9.04
N CYS A 209 -5.87 15.87 9.57
CA CYS A 209 -5.70 16.05 11.01
C CYS A 209 -6.92 16.74 11.61
N GLN A 210 -7.41 16.21 12.73
CA GLN A 210 -8.43 16.83 13.57
C GLN A 210 -7.85 17.14 14.94
N ASP A 211 -7.96 18.41 15.30
CA ASP A 211 -7.53 18.94 16.59
C ASP A 211 -8.48 18.48 17.70
N GLU A 212 -7.93 18.07 18.82
CA GLU A 212 -8.66 17.68 20.03
C GLU A 212 -7.99 18.31 21.24
N VAL A 213 -8.59 18.19 22.43
CA VAL A 213 -7.98 18.80 23.61
C VAL A 213 -6.78 17.97 24.06
N ASN A 214 -5.57 18.53 23.93
CA ASN A 214 -4.31 17.91 24.34
C ASN A 214 -4.01 16.60 23.56
N SER A 215 -4.57 16.46 22.36
CA SER A 215 -4.41 15.31 21.47
C SER A 215 -4.86 15.66 20.06
N PHE A 216 -4.57 14.78 19.11
CA PHE A 216 -5.08 14.91 17.75
C PHE A 216 -5.52 13.55 17.25
N THR A 217 -6.43 13.55 16.27
CA THR A 217 -6.87 12.35 15.57
C THR A 217 -6.60 12.51 14.07
N CYS A 218 -5.95 11.52 13.46
CA CYS A 218 -5.74 11.47 12.02
C CYS A 218 -6.82 10.65 11.33
N GLN A 219 -7.49 11.24 10.34
CA GLN A 219 -8.43 10.52 9.48
C GLN A 219 -7.69 9.96 8.27
N CYS A 220 -7.45 8.65 8.30
CA CYS A 220 -6.70 7.94 7.29
C CYS A 220 -7.51 7.75 6.00
N ALA A 221 -6.85 7.94 4.86
CA ALA A 221 -7.39 7.50 3.58
C ALA A 221 -7.38 5.96 3.48
N PRO A 222 -8.18 5.36 2.58
CA PRO A 222 -8.09 3.93 2.31
C PRO A 222 -6.65 3.51 1.94
N GLY A 223 -6.19 2.38 2.47
CA GLY A 223 -4.81 1.89 2.32
C GLY A 223 -3.86 2.28 3.46
N TYR A 224 -4.29 3.15 4.38
CA TYR A 224 -3.49 3.58 5.53
C TYR A 224 -4.14 3.19 6.86
N THR A 225 -3.33 2.97 7.90
CA THR A 225 -3.79 2.55 9.23
C THR A 225 -2.96 3.20 10.34
N GLY A 226 -3.34 2.94 11.59
CA GLY A 226 -2.61 3.41 12.78
C GLY A 226 -2.89 4.87 13.14
N THR A 227 -2.19 5.35 14.17
CA THR A 227 -2.46 6.67 14.77
C THR A 227 -1.98 7.83 13.91
N LEU A 228 -0.99 7.58 13.05
CA LEU A 228 -0.41 8.59 12.17
C LEU A 228 -0.77 8.34 10.70
N CYS A 229 -1.61 7.34 10.41
CA CYS A 229 -1.95 6.92 9.05
C CYS A 229 -0.73 6.44 8.25
N GLU A 230 0.10 5.62 8.89
CA GLU A 230 1.13 4.83 8.22
C GLU A 230 0.55 3.87 7.18
N ASP A 231 1.37 3.52 6.19
CA ASP A 231 0.99 2.61 5.11
C ASP A 231 0.69 1.20 5.65
N ILE A 232 -0.34 0.56 5.11
CA ILE A 232 -0.61 -0.85 5.42
C ILE A 232 0.38 -1.67 4.60
N ASP A 233 1.24 -2.44 5.26
CA ASP A 233 2.10 -3.41 4.59
C ASP A 233 1.25 -4.59 4.09
N ASP A 234 0.77 -4.48 2.86
CA ASP A 234 -0.05 -5.48 2.18
C ASP A 234 0.79 -6.74 1.86
N CYS A 235 2.11 -6.63 1.86
CA CYS A 235 3.05 -7.75 1.72
C CYS A 235 3.32 -8.53 3.02
N ALA A 236 2.89 -8.04 4.19
CA ALA A 236 3.16 -8.67 5.48
C ALA A 236 2.65 -10.12 5.58
N SER A 237 1.60 -10.45 4.83
CA SER A 237 1.02 -11.81 4.77
C SER A 237 1.73 -12.75 3.78
N SER A 238 2.73 -12.26 3.04
CA SER A 238 3.39 -12.97 1.94
C SER A 238 2.40 -13.52 0.90
N PRO A 239 1.59 -12.65 0.25
CA PRO A 239 0.54 -13.11 -0.67
C PRO A 239 1.09 -13.78 -1.94
N CYS A 240 2.29 -13.40 -2.40
CA CYS A 240 2.92 -13.99 -3.58
C CYS A 240 3.53 -15.37 -3.26
N VAL A 241 2.97 -16.44 -3.83
CA VAL A 241 3.40 -17.83 -3.56
C VAL A 241 4.75 -18.14 -4.21
N HIS A 242 4.86 -17.84 -5.51
CA HIS A 242 6.08 -18.05 -6.31
C HIS A 242 6.54 -16.73 -6.96
N GLY A 243 6.79 -15.73 -6.13
CA GLY A 243 7.19 -14.40 -6.61
C GLY A 243 7.68 -13.47 -5.52
N THR A 244 8.03 -12.26 -5.93
CA THR A 244 8.39 -11.17 -5.01
C THR A 244 7.23 -10.19 -4.86
N CYS A 245 6.85 -9.90 -3.62
CA CYS A 245 5.81 -8.92 -3.30
C CYS A 245 6.37 -7.51 -3.28
N THR A 246 5.64 -6.57 -3.89
CA THR A 246 5.86 -5.13 -3.78
C THR A 246 4.62 -4.52 -3.13
N ASP A 247 4.86 -3.78 -2.05
CA ASP A 247 3.83 -3.08 -1.28
C ASP A 247 3.38 -1.84 -2.07
N ASP A 248 2.07 -1.69 -2.25
CA ASP A 248 1.43 -0.57 -2.93
C ASP A 248 0.37 0.03 -1.99
N VAL A 249 -0.13 1.24 -2.30
CA VAL A 249 -1.11 1.88 -1.41
C VAL A 249 -2.46 1.15 -1.43
N GLY A 250 -2.74 0.39 -0.37
CA GLY A 250 -3.98 -0.39 -0.18
C GLY A 250 -4.10 -1.57 -1.14
N SER A 251 -2.98 -2.06 -1.66
CA SER A 251 -2.89 -3.23 -2.52
C SER A 251 -1.45 -3.74 -2.57
N TYR A 252 -1.21 -4.85 -3.26
CA TYR A 252 0.14 -5.34 -3.52
C TYR A 252 0.27 -5.75 -4.97
N THR A 253 1.51 -5.76 -5.47
CA THR A 253 1.85 -6.30 -6.78
C THR A 253 2.86 -7.44 -6.64
N CYS A 254 2.53 -8.60 -7.21
CA CYS A 254 3.45 -9.74 -7.29
C CYS A 254 4.24 -9.74 -8.60
N SER A 255 5.56 -9.85 -8.49
CA SER A 255 6.45 -10.16 -9.61
C SER A 255 6.70 -11.67 -9.62
N CYS A 256 6.00 -12.40 -10.50
CA CYS A 256 6.08 -13.86 -10.55
C CYS A 256 7.41 -14.37 -11.07
N GLU A 257 7.88 -15.47 -10.50
CA GLU A 257 8.98 -16.24 -11.07
C GLU A 257 8.59 -16.83 -12.43
N ASN A 258 9.56 -17.07 -13.31
CA ASN A 258 9.30 -17.69 -14.62
C ASN A 258 8.49 -18.99 -14.46
N GLY A 259 7.45 -19.20 -15.28
CA GLY A 259 6.58 -20.38 -15.20
C GLY A 259 5.47 -20.30 -14.15
N TRP A 260 5.33 -19.16 -13.45
CA TRP A 260 4.17 -18.87 -12.62
C TRP A 260 3.44 -17.62 -13.12
N GLU A 261 2.13 -17.62 -12.98
CA GLU A 261 1.23 -16.54 -13.36
C GLU A 261 0.09 -16.40 -12.33
N GLY A 262 -0.80 -15.43 -12.57
CA GLY A 262 -1.85 -15.05 -11.64
C GLY A 262 -1.46 -13.85 -10.76
N THR A 263 -2.45 -13.28 -10.08
CA THR A 263 -2.23 -12.15 -9.15
C THR A 263 -1.34 -12.52 -7.98
N ASP A 264 -1.41 -13.78 -7.53
CA ASP A 264 -0.67 -14.29 -6.37
C ASP A 264 0.47 -15.25 -6.77
N CYS A 265 0.75 -15.36 -8.08
CA CYS A 265 1.76 -16.27 -8.64
C CYS A 265 1.54 -17.74 -8.20
N ASP A 266 0.29 -18.17 -8.16
CA ASP A 266 -0.16 -19.47 -7.69
C ASP A 266 -0.61 -20.41 -8.82
N HIS A 267 -0.61 -19.92 -10.06
CA HIS A 267 -0.94 -20.69 -11.24
C HIS A 267 0.32 -21.01 -12.06
N ASN A 268 0.48 -22.26 -12.46
CA ASN A 268 1.50 -22.63 -13.45
C ASN A 268 1.16 -21.95 -14.77
N THR A 269 2.16 -21.36 -15.44
CA THR A 269 1.97 -20.81 -16.78
C THR A 269 1.57 -21.93 -17.73
N ASP A 270 0.54 -21.71 -18.55
CA ASP A 270 0.10 -22.66 -19.56
C ASP A 270 1.10 -22.68 -20.74
N ASP A 271 2.05 -23.62 -20.69
CA ASP A 271 3.07 -23.83 -21.72
C ASP A 271 2.44 -24.33 -23.05
N CYS A 272 1.19 -24.82 -23.00
CA CYS A 272 0.42 -25.26 -24.16
C CYS A 272 -0.36 -24.14 -24.85
N ALA A 273 -0.45 -22.93 -24.28
CA ALA A 273 -1.20 -21.81 -24.85
C ALA A 273 -0.74 -21.42 -26.27
N SER A 274 0.55 -21.64 -26.57
CA SER A 274 1.13 -21.39 -27.90
C SER A 274 0.84 -22.49 -28.93
N SER A 275 0.13 -23.56 -28.55
CA SER A 275 -0.08 -24.76 -29.36
C SER A 275 1.23 -25.34 -29.93
N PRO A 276 2.20 -25.70 -29.07
CA PRO A 276 3.55 -26.04 -29.51
C PRO A 276 3.68 -27.40 -30.22
N CYS A 277 2.66 -28.26 -30.14
CA CYS A 277 2.66 -29.61 -30.72
C CYS A 277 2.19 -29.59 -32.17
N TRP A 278 3.02 -30.13 -33.06
CA TRP A 278 2.76 -30.19 -34.49
C TRP A 278 1.97 -31.44 -34.89
N PHE A 279 1.46 -31.45 -36.12
CA PHE A 279 0.70 -32.57 -36.71
C PHE A 279 -0.53 -33.03 -35.90
N GLY A 280 -1.15 -32.12 -35.16
CA GLY A 280 -2.30 -32.44 -34.31
C GLY A 280 -1.94 -33.22 -33.05
N GLY A 281 -0.68 -33.18 -32.61
CA GLY A 281 -0.27 -33.71 -31.32
C GLY A 281 -1.03 -33.05 -30.16
N THR A 282 -1.34 -33.83 -29.13
CA THR A 282 -2.01 -33.31 -27.93
C THR A 282 -0.97 -32.73 -26.99
N CYS A 283 -1.10 -31.45 -26.66
CA CYS A 283 -0.22 -30.79 -25.69
C CYS A 283 -0.67 -31.08 -24.27
N VAL A 284 0.27 -31.47 -23.42
CA VAL A 284 0.09 -31.64 -21.98
C VAL A 284 0.97 -30.62 -21.28
N ASP A 285 0.32 -29.72 -20.52
CA ASP A 285 0.99 -28.69 -19.73
C ASP A 285 1.89 -29.32 -18.65
N GLY A 286 3.01 -28.67 -18.37
CA GLY A 286 3.99 -29.10 -17.39
C GLY A 286 4.65 -27.90 -16.75
N PHE A 287 5.62 -28.12 -15.85
CA PHE A 287 6.27 -27.01 -15.14
C PHE A 287 7.41 -26.42 -15.97
N ARG A 288 7.22 -25.21 -16.51
CA ARG A 288 8.18 -24.50 -17.38
C ARG A 288 8.54 -25.30 -18.64
N ASP A 289 7.70 -26.26 -18.98
CA ASP A 289 7.87 -27.13 -20.13
C ASP A 289 6.53 -27.79 -20.47
N PHE A 290 6.42 -28.30 -21.69
CA PHE A 290 5.26 -29.05 -22.15
C PHE A 290 5.68 -30.43 -22.65
N THR A 291 4.73 -31.35 -22.68
CA THR A 291 4.90 -32.67 -23.32
C THR A 291 3.90 -32.82 -24.45
N CYS A 292 4.38 -33.11 -25.65
CA CYS A 292 3.52 -33.46 -26.78
C CYS A 292 3.30 -34.96 -26.86
N VAL A 293 2.04 -35.37 -26.85
CA VAL A 293 1.64 -36.74 -27.21
C VAL A 293 1.43 -36.78 -28.72
N CYS A 294 2.38 -37.39 -29.41
CA CYS A 294 2.42 -37.41 -30.88
C CYS A 294 1.49 -38.48 -31.47
N PRO A 295 0.84 -38.20 -32.61
CA PRO A 295 0.11 -39.22 -33.35
C PRO A 295 1.04 -40.32 -33.88
N LYS A 296 0.48 -41.48 -34.21
CA LYS A 296 1.24 -42.61 -34.77
C LYS A 296 2.02 -42.18 -36.01
N GLY A 297 3.31 -42.50 -36.04
CA GLY A 297 4.22 -42.15 -37.13
C GLY A 297 4.93 -40.80 -36.97
N PHE A 298 4.68 -40.07 -35.87
CA PHE A 298 5.34 -38.83 -35.52
C PHE A 298 6.08 -38.95 -34.18
N GLU A 299 7.22 -38.26 -34.07
CA GLU A 299 8.11 -38.26 -32.92
C GLU A 299 8.79 -36.90 -32.77
N GLY A 300 9.53 -36.72 -31.67
CA GLY A 300 10.20 -35.47 -31.32
C GLY A 300 9.46 -34.70 -30.22
N LYS A 301 10.10 -33.65 -29.68
CA LYS A 301 9.53 -32.90 -28.54
C LYS A 301 8.25 -32.16 -28.92
N LYS A 302 8.15 -31.72 -30.17
CA LYS A 302 7.00 -31.03 -30.77
C LYS A 302 6.32 -31.88 -31.84
N CYS A 303 6.60 -33.17 -31.92
CA CYS A 303 6.15 -34.05 -33.00
C CYS A 303 6.68 -33.65 -34.39
N GLU A 304 7.86 -33.04 -34.44
CA GLU A 304 8.46 -32.47 -35.64
C GLU A 304 9.13 -33.48 -36.57
N ILE A 305 9.15 -34.75 -36.19
CA ILE A 305 9.81 -35.82 -36.92
C ILE A 305 8.75 -36.80 -37.40
N ALA A 306 8.74 -37.10 -38.69
CA ALA A 306 7.73 -37.95 -39.29
C ALA A 306 8.36 -39.03 -40.16
N ALA A 307 7.83 -40.26 -40.08
CA ALA A 307 8.21 -41.37 -40.94
C ALA A 307 7.23 -41.50 -42.11
N PHE A 308 7.72 -41.38 -43.34
CA PHE A 308 6.92 -41.49 -44.55
C PHE A 308 7.67 -42.23 -45.67
N SER A 309 7.02 -43.21 -46.28
CA SER A 309 7.54 -43.97 -47.44
C SER A 309 8.98 -44.51 -47.27
N GLY A 310 9.33 -45.02 -46.09
CA GLY A 310 10.66 -45.58 -45.83
C GLY A 310 11.75 -44.54 -45.55
N GLN A 311 11.37 -43.27 -45.38
CA GLN A 311 12.25 -42.15 -45.06
C GLN A 311 11.74 -41.42 -43.83
N CYS A 312 12.64 -40.72 -43.14
CA CYS A 312 12.31 -39.85 -42.04
C CYS A 312 12.56 -38.41 -42.41
N TYR A 313 11.64 -37.54 -42.00
CA TYR A 313 11.70 -36.10 -42.23
C TYR A 313 11.63 -35.38 -40.90
N GLN A 314 12.56 -34.47 -40.64
CA GLN A 314 12.53 -33.57 -39.49
C GLN A 314 12.34 -32.14 -39.99
N PHE A 315 11.25 -31.51 -39.55
CA PHE A 315 10.96 -30.10 -39.87
C PHE A 315 11.62 -29.22 -38.80
N SER A 316 12.44 -28.25 -39.22
CA SER A 316 13.12 -27.34 -38.29
C SER A 316 12.60 -25.92 -38.44
N PRO A 317 12.22 -25.24 -37.35
CA PRO A 317 11.81 -23.83 -37.38
C PRO A 317 13.01 -22.87 -37.30
N ASP A 318 14.24 -23.38 -37.20
CA ASP A 318 15.44 -22.55 -37.13
C ASP A 318 15.77 -21.96 -38.50
N ALA A 319 15.90 -20.65 -38.59
CA ALA A 319 16.26 -19.95 -39.83
C ALA A 319 17.78 -19.91 -40.00
N LEU A 320 18.31 -20.70 -40.95
CA LEU A 320 19.74 -20.83 -41.23
C LEU A 320 20.05 -20.62 -42.72
N SER A 321 21.29 -20.27 -43.05
CA SER A 321 21.75 -20.32 -44.45
C SER A 321 21.75 -21.77 -44.96
N HIS A 322 21.62 -21.97 -46.26
CA HIS A 322 21.56 -23.32 -46.84
C HIS A 322 22.78 -24.20 -46.44
N PRO A 323 24.04 -23.72 -46.48
CA PRO A 323 25.18 -24.51 -46.03
C PRO A 323 25.14 -24.84 -44.52
N GLU A 324 24.66 -23.92 -43.69
CA GLU A 324 24.49 -24.15 -42.25
C GLU A 324 23.39 -25.18 -41.98
N ALA A 325 22.28 -25.12 -42.72
CA ALA A 325 21.18 -26.08 -42.65
C ALA A 325 21.65 -27.48 -43.10
N GLN A 326 22.42 -27.57 -44.19
CA GLN A 326 23.02 -28.82 -44.65
C GLN A 326 23.94 -29.43 -43.57
N GLN A 327 24.75 -28.60 -42.92
CA GLN A 327 25.61 -29.03 -41.83
C GLN A 327 24.77 -29.49 -40.61
N ALA A 328 23.70 -28.76 -40.27
CA ALA A 328 22.80 -29.11 -39.18
C ALA A 328 22.17 -30.50 -39.38
N CYS A 329 21.65 -30.80 -40.58
CA CYS A 329 21.15 -32.14 -40.91
C CYS A 329 22.26 -33.20 -40.87
N SER A 330 23.46 -32.88 -41.37
CA SER A 330 24.62 -33.80 -41.36
C SER A 330 25.04 -34.20 -39.96
N THR A 331 25.00 -33.28 -38.98
CA THR A 331 25.32 -33.61 -37.57
C THR A 331 24.35 -34.61 -36.93
N LYS A 332 23.15 -34.77 -37.51
CA LYS A 332 22.12 -35.72 -37.08
C LYS A 332 22.14 -37.02 -37.90
N ASN A 333 23.21 -37.33 -38.63
CA ASN A 333 23.26 -38.46 -39.57
C ASN A 333 22.16 -38.39 -40.66
N GLY A 334 21.84 -37.17 -41.11
CA GLY A 334 20.92 -36.93 -42.22
C GLY A 334 21.49 -35.96 -43.24
N HIS A 335 20.66 -35.51 -44.17
CA HIS A 335 20.97 -34.45 -45.14
C HIS A 335 19.72 -33.60 -45.36
N LEU A 336 19.81 -32.47 -46.08
CA LEU A 336 18.60 -31.74 -46.47
C LEU A 336 17.72 -32.60 -47.37
N ALA A 337 16.40 -32.47 -47.23
CA ALA A 337 15.44 -33.35 -47.90
C ALA A 337 15.52 -33.22 -49.43
N ASP A 338 15.71 -34.36 -50.09
CA ASP A 338 15.83 -34.46 -51.54
C ASP A 338 14.47 -34.85 -52.12
N VAL A 339 13.76 -33.90 -52.73
CA VAL A 339 12.42 -34.12 -53.30
C VAL A 339 12.54 -34.70 -54.70
N LYS A 340 12.27 -36.02 -54.85
CA LYS A 340 12.46 -36.74 -56.12
C LYS A 340 11.16 -37.19 -56.78
N ASP A 341 10.07 -37.24 -56.04
CA ASP A 341 8.74 -37.61 -56.54
C ASP A 341 7.62 -36.72 -55.99
N GLY A 342 6.45 -36.78 -56.63
CA GLY A 342 5.31 -35.92 -56.30
C GLY A 342 4.62 -36.25 -54.97
N GLN A 343 4.65 -37.49 -54.48
CA GLN A 343 4.07 -37.83 -53.18
C GLN A 343 4.96 -37.30 -52.05
N GLN A 344 6.27 -37.42 -52.19
CA GLN A 344 7.24 -36.83 -51.28
C GLN A 344 7.08 -35.31 -51.22
N GLN A 345 6.92 -34.65 -52.38
CA GLN A 345 6.69 -33.21 -52.44
C GLN A 345 5.43 -32.79 -51.67
N LEU A 346 4.32 -33.51 -51.88
CA LEU A 346 3.05 -33.24 -51.19
C LEU A 346 3.17 -33.43 -49.67
N PHE A 347 3.83 -34.52 -49.24
CA PHE A 347 4.03 -34.80 -47.82
C PHE A 347 4.86 -33.70 -47.12
N ILE A 348 6.00 -33.32 -47.72
CA ILE A 348 6.85 -32.25 -47.16
C ILE A 348 6.13 -30.91 -47.17
N THR A 349 5.36 -30.62 -48.23
CA THR A 349 4.55 -29.40 -48.35
C THR A 349 3.52 -29.28 -47.23
N ASP A 350 2.78 -30.36 -46.96
CA ASP A 350 1.78 -30.42 -45.89
C ASP A 350 2.44 -30.30 -44.50
N GLY A 351 3.60 -30.94 -44.34
CA GLY A 351 4.41 -30.82 -43.13
C GLY A 351 4.89 -29.39 -42.87
N ILE A 352 5.39 -28.68 -43.89
CA ILE A 352 5.79 -27.27 -43.74
C ILE A 352 4.60 -26.41 -43.32
N ALA A 353 3.44 -26.58 -43.96
CA ALA A 353 2.23 -25.82 -43.63
C ALA A 353 1.76 -26.04 -42.18
N THR A 354 1.94 -27.25 -41.66
CA THR A 354 1.51 -27.65 -40.31
C THR A 354 2.49 -27.21 -39.21
N THR A 355 3.77 -27.10 -39.55
CA THR A 355 4.85 -26.94 -38.56
C THR A 355 5.32 -25.50 -38.46
N THR A 356 5.91 -24.99 -39.53
CA THR A 356 6.55 -23.67 -39.54
C THR A 356 5.75 -22.62 -40.28
N GLY A 357 4.92 -23.04 -41.24
CA GLY A 357 4.18 -22.16 -42.14
C GLY A 357 5.07 -21.27 -43.01
N ALA A 358 6.39 -21.48 -43.00
CA ALA A 358 7.38 -20.62 -43.63
C ALA A 358 8.23 -21.39 -44.63
N SER A 359 8.77 -20.65 -45.58
CA SER A 359 9.57 -21.18 -46.67
C SER A 359 10.77 -21.97 -46.12
N SER A 360 11.02 -23.15 -46.69
CA SER A 360 11.97 -24.12 -46.11
C SER A 360 12.95 -24.65 -47.16
N TRP A 361 14.23 -24.69 -46.81
CA TRP A 361 15.31 -25.22 -47.61
C TRP A 361 15.14 -26.71 -47.90
N LEU A 362 15.45 -27.08 -49.15
CA LEU A 362 15.56 -28.46 -49.61
C LEU A 362 17.01 -28.79 -49.97
N GLY A 363 17.28 -30.08 -50.14
CA GLY A 363 18.59 -30.62 -50.50
C GLY A 363 19.00 -30.39 -51.96
N MET A 364 18.43 -29.39 -52.63
CA MET A 364 18.60 -29.20 -54.07
C MET A 364 19.39 -27.92 -54.36
N GLN A 365 20.40 -28.03 -55.23
CA GLN A 365 21.22 -26.91 -55.69
C GLN A 365 21.24 -26.84 -57.22
N LEU A 366 21.17 -25.62 -57.76
CA LEU A 366 21.23 -25.41 -59.20
C LEU A 366 22.70 -25.34 -59.67
N LEU A 367 23.19 -26.39 -60.34
CA LEU A 367 24.59 -26.44 -60.83
C LEU A 367 24.79 -25.68 -62.15
N HIS A 368 23.83 -25.78 -63.06
CA HIS A 368 23.85 -25.15 -64.38
C HIS A 368 22.42 -25.00 -64.90
N VAL A 369 22.24 -24.26 -66.00
CA VAL A 369 20.94 -24.08 -66.67
C VAL A 369 20.29 -25.46 -66.91
N TYR A 370 19.19 -25.73 -66.19
CA TYR A 370 18.42 -26.98 -66.19
C TYR A 370 19.07 -28.21 -65.52
N THR A 371 20.06 -28.06 -64.63
CA THR A 371 20.64 -29.21 -63.90
C THR A 371 20.58 -28.99 -62.39
N LEU A 372 19.91 -29.90 -61.69
CA LEU A 372 19.78 -29.93 -60.23
C LEU A 372 20.70 -31.00 -59.64
N ALA A 373 21.50 -30.62 -58.65
CA ALA A 373 22.18 -31.57 -57.77
C ALA A 373 21.38 -31.73 -56.49
N TYR A 374 21.29 -32.97 -56.02
CA TYR A 374 20.68 -33.36 -54.75
C TYR A 374 21.76 -33.54 -53.67
N SER A 375 21.34 -33.53 -52.41
CA SER A 375 22.23 -33.63 -51.26
C SER A 375 22.83 -35.02 -51.10
N ASP A 376 22.16 -36.05 -51.61
CA ASP A 376 22.72 -37.40 -51.74
C ASP A 376 23.76 -37.56 -52.88
N GLY A 377 24.06 -36.48 -53.61
CA GLY A 377 25.03 -36.46 -54.71
C GLY A 377 24.47 -36.89 -56.06
N SER A 378 23.17 -37.22 -56.15
CA SER A 378 22.51 -37.49 -57.42
C SER A 378 22.23 -36.20 -58.21
N VAL A 379 22.01 -36.33 -59.54
CA VAL A 379 21.79 -35.19 -60.44
C VAL A 379 20.59 -35.47 -61.34
N ALA A 380 19.69 -34.50 -61.54
CA ALA A 380 18.58 -34.59 -62.48
C ALA A 380 18.48 -33.37 -63.40
N GLN A 381 17.85 -33.54 -64.56
CA GLN A 381 17.48 -32.39 -65.40
C GLN A 381 16.26 -31.70 -64.81
N ALA A 382 16.39 -30.41 -64.52
CA ALA A 382 15.26 -29.58 -64.20
C ALA A 382 14.38 -29.47 -65.45
N GLY A 383 13.05 -29.61 -65.32
CA GLY A 383 12.11 -29.35 -66.41
C GLY A 383 12.17 -27.89 -66.89
N PRO A 384 11.15 -27.38 -67.62
CA PRO A 384 11.18 -26.04 -68.20
C PRO A 384 10.99 -24.92 -67.15
N LEU A 385 11.91 -24.80 -66.19
CA LEU A 385 12.05 -23.68 -65.27
C LEU A 385 12.86 -22.58 -65.99
N GLN A 386 12.15 -21.55 -66.48
CA GLN A 386 12.74 -20.39 -67.13
C GLN A 386 13.53 -19.56 -66.12
N LEU A 387 14.83 -19.86 -65.96
CA LEU A 387 15.72 -19.16 -65.04
C LEU A 387 16.57 -18.14 -65.81
N SER A 388 16.41 -16.85 -65.49
CA SER A 388 17.21 -15.77 -66.07
C SER A 388 18.59 -15.72 -65.40
N ALA A 389 19.64 -15.78 -66.19
CA ALA A 389 21.03 -15.81 -65.73
C ALA A 389 21.45 -14.51 -65.01
N ALA A 390 21.85 -14.63 -63.75
CA ALA A 390 23.13 -14.15 -63.23
C ALA A 390 23.29 -14.61 -61.76
N HIS A 391 24.51 -15.04 -61.42
CA HIS A 391 25.04 -15.45 -60.11
C HIS A 391 24.94 -16.96 -59.78
N CYS A 392 26.13 -17.58 -59.66
CA CYS A 392 26.32 -18.83 -58.97
C CYS A 392 25.93 -18.64 -57.48
N ASP A 393 25.50 -19.73 -56.82
CA ASP A 393 25.04 -19.80 -55.42
C ASP A 393 23.53 -19.56 -55.20
N LEU A 394 22.71 -20.12 -56.09
CA LEU A 394 21.27 -20.30 -55.86
C LEU A 394 20.97 -21.70 -55.33
N CYS A 395 20.24 -21.74 -54.23
CA CYS A 395 19.74 -22.93 -53.55
C CYS A 395 18.22 -22.97 -53.69
N VAL A 396 17.62 -24.14 -53.49
CA VAL A 396 16.17 -24.31 -53.67
C VAL A 396 15.46 -24.37 -52.32
N LEU A 397 14.43 -23.56 -52.16
CA LEU A 397 13.47 -23.68 -51.07
C LEU A 397 12.07 -23.99 -51.62
N LEU A 398 11.19 -24.51 -50.76
CA LEU A 398 9.75 -24.53 -51.02
C LEU A 398 9.16 -23.22 -50.51
N ASP A 399 8.64 -22.41 -51.42
CA ASP A 399 8.08 -21.11 -51.05
C ASP A 399 6.65 -21.24 -50.52
N SER A 400 6.50 -21.03 -49.21
CA SER A 400 5.22 -21.00 -48.51
C SER A 400 4.24 -19.97 -49.10
N SER A 401 4.74 -18.87 -49.68
CA SER A 401 3.90 -17.82 -50.27
C SER A 401 3.32 -18.20 -51.64
N ASN A 402 3.97 -19.14 -52.35
CA ASN A 402 3.62 -19.56 -53.71
C ASN A 402 3.17 -21.03 -53.80
N ARG A 403 2.34 -21.45 -52.84
CA ARG A 403 1.81 -22.84 -52.75
C ARG A 403 2.92 -23.90 -52.67
N ASN A 404 4.02 -23.59 -51.99
CA ASN A 404 5.17 -24.48 -51.81
C ASN A 404 5.75 -24.97 -53.15
N GLN A 405 5.84 -24.06 -54.12
CA GLN A 405 6.61 -24.29 -55.33
C GLN A 405 8.10 -24.13 -55.04
N ALA A 406 8.92 -24.92 -55.74
CA ALA A 406 10.37 -24.84 -55.63
C ALA A 406 10.85 -23.53 -56.27
N GLU A 407 11.45 -22.67 -55.46
CA GLU A 407 12.00 -21.38 -55.89
C GLU A 407 13.51 -21.32 -55.68
N PRO A 408 14.28 -20.83 -56.67
CA PRO A 408 15.71 -20.60 -56.52
C PRO A 408 15.94 -19.29 -55.78
N THR A 409 16.68 -19.40 -54.68
CA THR A 409 16.92 -18.31 -53.73
C THR A 409 18.42 -18.28 -53.39
N PRO A 410 19.04 -17.11 -53.15
CA PRO A 410 20.43 -17.05 -52.74
C PRO A 410 20.71 -17.92 -51.51
N CYS A 411 21.72 -18.80 -51.59
CA CYS A 411 22.04 -19.77 -50.53
C CYS A 411 22.39 -19.14 -49.17
N ALA A 412 22.75 -17.85 -49.15
CA ALA A 412 23.09 -17.10 -47.96
C ALA A 412 21.87 -16.58 -47.17
N GLU A 413 20.66 -16.66 -47.73
CA GLU A 413 19.45 -16.27 -47.01
C GLU A 413 19.12 -17.25 -45.88
N GLN A 414 18.48 -16.76 -44.82
CA GLN A 414 18.09 -17.56 -43.67
C GLN A 414 16.65 -18.02 -43.81
N HIS A 415 16.47 -19.34 -43.90
CA HIS A 415 15.15 -19.97 -43.99
C HIS A 415 15.11 -21.21 -43.11
N ASN A 416 13.91 -21.67 -42.82
CA ASN A 416 13.67 -22.96 -42.17
C ASN A 416 14.18 -24.08 -43.06
N TYR A 417 14.23 -25.31 -42.56
CA TYR A 417 14.76 -26.41 -43.36
C TYR A 417 14.17 -27.76 -42.96
N VAL A 418 14.20 -28.70 -43.91
CA VAL A 418 13.73 -30.07 -43.70
C VAL A 418 14.91 -31.01 -43.84
N CYS A 419 15.21 -31.75 -42.78
CA CYS A 419 16.21 -32.81 -42.82
C CYS A 419 15.56 -34.13 -43.20
N GLN A 420 16.31 -34.97 -43.91
CA GLN A 420 15.94 -36.32 -44.30
C GLN A 420 16.99 -37.32 -43.83
N SER A 421 16.54 -38.50 -43.42
CA SER A 421 17.38 -39.68 -43.19
C SER A 421 16.66 -40.96 -43.60
N ASN A 422 17.44 -42.02 -43.86
CA ASN A 422 16.87 -43.35 -44.08
C ASN A 422 16.29 -43.92 -42.78
N ILE A 423 15.25 -44.74 -42.92
CA ILE A 423 14.78 -45.58 -41.81
C ILE A 423 15.72 -46.79 -41.69
N GLU A 424 16.28 -46.97 -40.50
CA GLU A 424 17.19 -48.06 -40.17
C GLU A 424 16.59 -48.95 -39.07
N SER A 425 17.05 -50.19 -38.95
CA SER A 425 16.71 -51.02 -37.78
C SER A 425 17.49 -50.53 -36.57
N CYS A 426 16.85 -50.45 -35.41
CA CYS A 426 17.54 -50.06 -34.18
C CYS A 426 18.63 -51.07 -33.83
N GLY A 427 19.82 -50.60 -33.46
CA GLY A 427 20.94 -51.42 -32.98
C GLY A 427 20.75 -51.95 -31.56
N SER A 428 19.84 -51.37 -30.78
CA SER A 428 19.37 -51.88 -29.49
C SER A 428 17.86 -52.08 -29.47
N ASN A 429 17.38 -53.11 -28.76
CA ASN A 429 15.95 -53.39 -28.71
C ASN A 429 15.26 -52.49 -27.67
N VAL A 430 14.90 -51.28 -28.09
CA VAL A 430 14.19 -50.29 -27.27
C VAL A 430 12.70 -50.63 -27.12
N CYS A 431 12.14 -51.32 -28.12
CA CYS A 431 10.74 -51.76 -28.11
C CYS A 431 10.58 -53.04 -27.28
N GLN A 432 9.67 -53.01 -26.33
CA GLN A 432 9.31 -54.13 -25.46
C GLN A 432 8.33 -55.08 -26.18
N ASN A 433 8.07 -56.24 -25.56
CA ASN A 433 7.05 -57.20 -25.99
C ASN A 433 7.15 -57.66 -27.45
N SER A 434 8.37 -57.71 -28.02
CA SER A 434 8.63 -58.08 -29.42
C SER A 434 8.13 -57.06 -30.45
N GLY A 435 7.98 -55.78 -30.07
CA GLY A 435 7.75 -54.69 -31.03
C GLY A 435 8.91 -54.53 -32.00
N ASN A 436 8.59 -54.17 -33.25
CA ASN A 436 9.59 -53.94 -34.28
C ASN A 436 10.13 -52.50 -34.15
N CYS A 437 11.44 -52.38 -33.96
CA CYS A 437 12.10 -51.10 -33.76
C CYS A 437 12.71 -50.57 -35.05
N THR A 438 12.33 -49.36 -35.43
CA THR A 438 12.98 -48.59 -36.48
C THR A 438 13.52 -47.29 -35.93
N SER A 439 14.63 -46.81 -36.46
CA SER A 439 15.27 -45.57 -36.03
C SER A 439 15.57 -44.65 -37.19
N CYS A 440 15.63 -43.37 -36.89
CA CYS A 440 15.98 -42.31 -37.81
C CYS A 440 17.11 -41.47 -37.23
N PHE A 441 17.88 -40.81 -38.10
CA PHE A 441 18.94 -39.90 -37.68
C PHE A 441 19.96 -40.57 -36.73
N GLY A 442 20.35 -41.82 -37.03
CA GLY A 442 21.32 -42.63 -36.27
C GLY A 442 20.94 -42.89 -34.81
N GLU A 443 19.78 -43.52 -34.58
CA GLU A 443 19.20 -43.87 -33.26
C GLU A 443 18.79 -42.71 -32.34
N SER A 444 18.95 -41.46 -32.76
CA SER A 444 18.47 -40.32 -31.97
C SER A 444 16.95 -40.30 -31.83
N VAL A 445 16.24 -40.94 -32.76
CA VAL A 445 14.78 -41.08 -32.77
C VAL A 445 14.46 -42.52 -33.14
N PHE A 446 13.54 -43.14 -32.40
CA PHE A 446 13.06 -44.48 -32.68
C PHE A 446 11.53 -44.52 -32.72
N PHE A 447 11.01 -45.41 -33.56
CA PHE A 447 9.60 -45.73 -33.69
C PHE A 447 9.42 -47.21 -33.37
N CYS A 448 8.47 -47.50 -32.50
CA CYS A 448 8.07 -48.87 -32.18
C CYS A 448 6.77 -49.20 -32.88
N ASP A 449 6.80 -50.18 -33.78
CA ASP A 449 5.59 -50.81 -34.30
C ASP A 449 5.21 -51.93 -33.34
N CYS A 450 4.21 -51.64 -32.49
CA CYS A 450 3.83 -52.53 -31.42
C CYS A 450 2.98 -53.70 -31.92
N PRO A 451 3.21 -54.91 -31.38
CA PRO A 451 2.34 -56.04 -31.69
C PRO A 451 0.95 -55.79 -31.14
N ASP A 452 -0.04 -56.42 -31.78
CA ASP A 452 -1.42 -56.41 -31.34
C ASP A 452 -1.53 -56.67 -29.81
N GLY A 453 -2.18 -55.75 -29.09
CA GLY A 453 -2.38 -55.82 -27.62
C GLY A 453 -1.39 -55.04 -26.78
N PHE A 454 -0.41 -54.41 -27.41
CA PHE A 454 0.54 -53.54 -26.74
C PHE A 454 0.51 -52.13 -27.33
N VAL A 455 0.55 -51.13 -26.45
CA VAL A 455 0.60 -49.71 -26.80
C VAL A 455 1.66 -49.00 -25.95
N GLY A 456 1.83 -47.70 -26.16
CA GLY A 456 2.89 -46.91 -25.55
C GLY A 456 4.08 -46.74 -26.47
N LYS A 457 4.98 -45.82 -26.10
CA LYS A 457 6.09 -45.38 -26.97
C LYS A 457 7.09 -46.51 -27.25
N SER A 458 7.25 -47.41 -26.29
CA SER A 458 8.13 -48.58 -26.35
C SER A 458 7.34 -49.89 -26.27
N CYS A 459 6.04 -49.89 -26.57
CA CYS A 459 5.17 -51.07 -26.43
C CYS A 459 5.12 -51.65 -25.00
N GLU A 460 5.30 -50.80 -23.99
CA GLU A 460 5.39 -51.17 -22.58
C GLU A 460 4.02 -51.41 -21.91
N ILE A 461 2.94 -50.90 -22.51
CA ILE A 461 1.60 -50.98 -21.96
C ILE A 461 0.88 -52.18 -22.58
N ASN A 462 0.59 -53.19 -21.77
CA ASN A 462 -0.33 -54.27 -22.14
C ASN A 462 -1.77 -53.74 -22.04
N VAL A 463 -2.52 -53.79 -23.14
CA VAL A 463 -3.92 -53.34 -23.17
C VAL A 463 -4.82 -54.52 -22.85
N ASP A 464 -5.36 -54.53 -21.63
CA ASP A 464 -6.56 -55.32 -21.30
C ASP A 464 -7.78 -54.53 -21.74
N TRP A 465 -8.25 -54.82 -22.96
CA TRP A 465 -9.40 -54.14 -23.54
C TRP A 465 -10.66 -54.34 -22.70
N CYS A 466 -10.82 -55.49 -22.06
CA CYS A 466 -11.98 -55.79 -21.22
C CYS A 466 -11.97 -55.06 -19.87
N ALA A 467 -10.82 -54.53 -19.43
CA ALA A 467 -10.75 -53.60 -18.32
C ALA A 467 -11.16 -52.16 -18.72
N LEU A 468 -11.04 -51.81 -20.00
CA LEU A 468 -11.26 -50.46 -20.51
C LEU A 468 -12.63 -50.25 -21.17
N VAL A 469 -13.30 -51.33 -21.59
CA VAL A 469 -14.59 -51.27 -22.30
C VAL A 469 -15.68 -52.02 -21.54
N THR A 470 -16.90 -51.49 -21.59
CA THR A 470 -18.09 -52.18 -21.08
C THR A 470 -18.94 -52.64 -22.25
N CYS A 471 -19.08 -53.96 -22.43
CA CYS A 471 -19.94 -54.50 -23.46
C CYS A 471 -21.42 -54.18 -23.17
N PRO A 472 -22.24 -53.92 -24.21
CA PRO A 472 -23.65 -53.61 -24.03
C PRO A 472 -24.45 -54.82 -23.48
N PHE A 473 -25.56 -54.55 -22.81
CA PHE A 473 -26.52 -55.56 -22.30
C PHE A 473 -25.89 -56.65 -21.41
N ASP A 474 -24.91 -56.29 -20.57
CA ASP A 474 -24.16 -57.21 -19.68
C ASP A 474 -23.46 -58.37 -20.41
N TRP A 475 -23.09 -58.15 -21.67
CA TRP A 475 -22.36 -59.14 -22.45
C TRP A 475 -20.98 -59.38 -21.89
N THR A 476 -20.50 -60.61 -22.05
CA THR A 476 -19.17 -60.97 -21.57
C THR A 476 -18.16 -60.41 -22.55
N CYS A 477 -17.22 -59.61 -22.05
CA CYS A 477 -16.06 -59.19 -22.83
C CYS A 477 -15.03 -60.31 -22.82
N GLN A 478 -14.54 -60.67 -24.00
CA GLN A 478 -13.41 -61.57 -24.17
C GLN A 478 -12.30 -60.83 -24.90
N ASP A 479 -11.15 -60.70 -24.24
CA ASP A 479 -9.94 -60.14 -24.81
C ASP A 479 -9.06 -61.28 -25.32
N ASP A 480 -8.60 -61.18 -26.58
CA ASP A 480 -7.64 -62.11 -27.16
C ASP A 480 -6.25 -61.50 -27.40
N GLY A 481 -6.06 -60.27 -26.91
CA GLY A 481 -4.88 -59.44 -27.11
C GLY A 481 -4.94 -58.61 -28.38
N THR A 482 -5.66 -59.01 -29.42
CA THR A 482 -5.64 -58.31 -30.73
C THR A 482 -6.92 -57.54 -31.04
N HIS A 483 -8.01 -57.98 -30.41
CA HIS A 483 -9.31 -57.33 -30.40
C HIS A 483 -10.06 -57.81 -29.17
N PHE A 484 -11.06 -57.05 -28.75
CA PHE A 484 -12.04 -57.58 -27.81
C PHE A 484 -13.31 -57.99 -28.56
N THR A 485 -13.93 -59.04 -28.06
CA THR A 485 -15.22 -59.53 -28.55
C THR A 485 -16.24 -59.41 -27.43
N CYS A 486 -17.37 -58.75 -27.73
CA CYS A 486 -18.52 -58.74 -26.84
C CYS A 486 -19.45 -59.90 -27.23
N LEU A 487 -19.64 -60.85 -26.30
CA LEU A 487 -20.44 -62.04 -26.51
C LEU A 487 -21.72 -61.98 -25.67
N ALA A 488 -22.87 -62.11 -26.33
CA ALA A 488 -24.11 -62.33 -25.59
C ALA A 488 -24.06 -63.67 -24.86
N GLY A 489 -24.57 -63.70 -23.63
CA GLY A 489 -24.82 -64.95 -22.93
C GLY A 489 -25.86 -65.83 -23.65
N SER A 490 -26.38 -66.86 -22.98
CA SER A 490 -27.36 -67.81 -23.54
C SER A 490 -28.73 -67.20 -23.94
N ALA A 491 -28.90 -65.89 -23.83
CA ALA A 491 -30.06 -65.16 -24.31
C ALA A 491 -29.93 -64.88 -25.82
N ARG A 492 -30.74 -65.56 -26.65
CA ARG A 492 -30.86 -65.22 -28.07
C ARG A 492 -31.48 -63.83 -28.21
N LEU A 493 -30.75 -62.89 -28.81
CA LEU A 493 -31.36 -61.66 -29.30
C LEU A 493 -32.42 -62.00 -30.37
N LYS A 494 -33.54 -61.26 -30.38
CA LYS A 494 -34.58 -61.38 -31.40
C LYS A 494 -34.12 -60.84 -32.75
N ASP A 495 -33.24 -59.83 -32.74
CA ASP A 495 -32.69 -59.15 -33.91
C ASP A 495 -31.15 -59.15 -33.83
N PRO A 496 -30.42 -59.28 -34.96
CA PRO A 496 -28.95 -59.21 -34.98
C PRO A 496 -28.46 -57.87 -34.45
N TYR A 497 -27.45 -57.89 -33.56
CA TYR A 497 -26.75 -56.66 -33.17
C TYR A 497 -26.08 -56.04 -34.40
N GLN A 498 -26.32 -54.74 -34.63
CA GLN A 498 -25.71 -54.00 -35.73
C GLN A 498 -24.58 -53.09 -35.25
N CYS A 499 -23.43 -53.22 -35.87
CA CYS A 499 -22.28 -52.36 -35.58
C CYS A 499 -22.58 -50.89 -35.90
N SER A 500 -22.22 -50.00 -34.98
CA SER A 500 -22.27 -48.55 -35.18
C SER A 500 -20.94 -47.89 -34.80
N SER A 501 -20.75 -46.62 -35.13
CA SER A 501 -19.57 -45.83 -34.74
C SER A 501 -19.43 -45.69 -33.22
N ALA A 502 -20.46 -45.99 -32.43
CA ALA A 502 -20.41 -45.99 -30.96
C ALA A 502 -20.16 -47.39 -30.37
N SER A 503 -20.01 -48.42 -31.19
CA SER A 503 -19.85 -49.81 -30.71
C SER A 503 -18.42 -50.14 -30.30
N CYS A 504 -17.43 -49.38 -30.78
CA CYS A 504 -16.02 -49.53 -30.43
C CYS A 504 -15.43 -48.18 -30.01
N PRO A 505 -14.34 -48.17 -29.21
CA PRO A 505 -13.55 -46.97 -28.96
C PRO A 505 -13.02 -46.31 -30.24
N ASP A 506 -12.75 -45.01 -30.18
CA ASP A 506 -12.19 -44.25 -31.30
C ASP A 506 -10.89 -44.90 -31.82
N GLY A 507 -10.77 -45.02 -33.14
CA GLY A 507 -9.64 -45.71 -33.80
C GLY A 507 -9.81 -47.23 -33.96
N MET A 508 -10.93 -47.81 -33.52
CA MET A 508 -11.25 -49.23 -33.75
C MET A 508 -12.43 -49.42 -34.72
N HIS A 509 -12.34 -50.45 -35.55
CA HIS A 509 -13.41 -50.85 -36.46
C HIS A 509 -14.26 -51.98 -35.86
N CYS A 510 -15.58 -51.80 -35.85
CA CYS A 510 -16.54 -52.81 -35.42
C CYS A 510 -16.81 -53.82 -36.54
N LYS A 511 -16.77 -55.11 -36.23
CA LYS A 511 -17.13 -56.19 -37.15
C LYS A 511 -18.18 -57.11 -36.52
N GLU A 512 -19.24 -57.36 -37.25
CA GLU A 512 -20.28 -58.31 -36.84
C GLU A 512 -19.77 -59.75 -37.04
N GLU A 513 -19.69 -60.53 -35.95
CA GLU A 513 -19.28 -61.94 -35.99
C GLU A 513 -20.49 -62.89 -35.95
N GLY A 514 -21.69 -62.35 -35.67
CA GLY A 514 -22.94 -63.09 -35.65
C GLY A 514 -24.10 -62.29 -35.06
N PRO A 515 -25.31 -62.87 -34.97
CA PRO A 515 -26.48 -62.16 -34.47
C PRO A 515 -26.41 -61.81 -32.97
N SER A 516 -25.41 -62.29 -32.25
CA SER A 516 -25.25 -62.06 -30.81
C SER A 516 -23.77 -61.91 -30.40
N SER A 517 -22.94 -61.39 -31.30
CA SER A 517 -21.52 -61.14 -31.07
C SER A 517 -20.96 -60.12 -32.06
N PHE A 518 -20.12 -59.20 -31.58
CA PHE A 518 -19.32 -58.32 -32.43
C PHE A 518 -17.89 -58.21 -31.87
N SER A 519 -16.95 -57.93 -32.76
CA SER A 519 -15.54 -57.72 -32.46
C SER A 519 -15.14 -56.27 -32.76
N CYS A 520 -14.23 -55.71 -31.97
CA CYS A 520 -13.66 -54.38 -32.17
C CYS A 520 -12.15 -54.49 -32.34
N ARG A 521 -11.64 -54.15 -33.53
CA ARG A 521 -10.23 -54.27 -33.87
C ARG A 521 -9.60 -52.90 -34.13
N SER A 522 -8.38 -52.66 -33.63
CA SER A 522 -7.63 -51.45 -33.96
C SER A 522 -7.37 -51.38 -35.47
N VAL A 523 -7.55 -50.20 -36.05
CA VAL A 523 -7.28 -49.93 -37.47
C VAL A 523 -5.81 -49.58 -37.69
#